data_AF-A0A6C0FMB9-F1
#
_entry.id   AF-A0A6C0FMB9-F1
#
_cell.length_a   1.000
_cell.length_b   1.000
_cell.length_c   1.000
_cell.angle_alpha   90.00
_cell.angle_beta   90.00
_cell.angle_gamma   90.00
#
_symmetry.space_group_name_H-M   'P 1'
#
loop_
_entity.id
_entity.type
_entity.pdbx_description
1 polymer ?
#
loop_
_entity_poly.entity_id
_entity_poly.type
_entity_poly.pdbx_seq_one_letter_code
_entity_poly.pdbx_strand_id
1 'polypeptide(L)'
;MRLTSVLSGAALAVGGILVTAPAQALADAPACGAVLTTDTVLSADLTCPAGTDGLELAEGVTLDLGGHTLRGPGAGVGVKVQVLGDAGVRNGTVAGWSTGIRNDEPEFEIDGVVTIDDVTFTENGTGVDPSGRWGASGKTYEVSDSSFTGNHEGIGAFYGYAHVVRSLFTGNDSAVSLITAGVFVEDSRIEHNTRGLYCDESGCRVHRSTLADNGTALDVRTFGAEVVDSVLTRNEVALGSFGAWGANVVSGSEFLDNGTAIDLRSSSGRILDNVFRGNGLGFTTDGSDPTWFAETLVRGNLFERNDDAIFFDEIEGGPNTRLEKNTANYNRGWGIHAPGVVDGGGNKAKRNGNEPQCVGVVCPGSKPRS
;
A
#
# COMPACT_ATOMS: atom_id res chain seq x y z
N MET A 1 81.30 70.54 -21.77
CA MET A 1 80.87 70.91 -20.40
C MET A 1 80.40 69.64 -19.71
N ARG A 2 80.86 69.42 -18.47
CA ARG A 2 80.58 68.25 -17.62
C ARG A 2 79.06 68.09 -17.40
N LEU A 3 78.56 66.86 -17.26
CA LEU A 3 78.16 66.30 -15.95
C LEU A 3 77.61 64.86 -16.08
N THR A 4 78.17 64.02 -15.22
CA THR A 4 77.75 62.69 -14.78
C THR A 4 76.35 62.67 -14.17
N SER A 5 75.58 61.58 -14.33
CA SER A 5 74.63 61.08 -13.31
C SER A 5 74.35 59.59 -13.53
N VAL A 6 74.73 58.79 -12.55
CA VAL A 6 74.39 57.37 -12.37
C VAL A 6 73.00 57.30 -11.73
N LEU A 7 72.12 56.39 -12.19
CA LEU A 7 70.98 55.94 -11.38
C LEU A 7 70.73 54.44 -11.55
N SER A 8 70.58 53.80 -10.40
CA SER A 8 70.58 52.37 -10.14
C SER A 8 69.21 51.71 -10.32
N GLY A 9 69.25 50.45 -10.78
CA GLY A 9 68.58 49.28 -10.19
C GLY A 9 67.07 49.27 -9.95
N ALA A 10 66.37 48.37 -10.65
CA ALA A 10 65.41 47.41 -10.07
C ALA A 10 64.96 46.41 -11.16
N ALA A 11 65.53 45.21 -11.17
CA ALA A 11 65.03 44.10 -11.97
C ALA A 11 63.95 43.36 -11.14
N LEU A 12 62.67 43.58 -11.46
CA LEU A 12 61.57 42.78 -10.93
C LEU A 12 61.51 41.44 -11.67
N ALA A 13 61.94 40.38 -10.99
CA ALA A 13 61.67 39.01 -11.41
C ALA A 13 60.21 38.66 -11.06
N VAL A 14 59.34 38.64 -12.07
CA VAL A 14 57.96 38.13 -11.93
C VAL A 14 58.02 36.61 -11.99
N GLY A 15 58.05 35.96 -10.82
CA GLY A 15 57.87 34.52 -10.70
C GLY A 15 56.41 34.16 -10.96
N GLY A 16 56.14 33.56 -12.12
CA GLY A 16 54.83 33.00 -12.44
C GLY A 16 54.56 31.76 -11.58
N ILE A 17 53.69 31.90 -10.58
CA ILE A 17 53.13 30.78 -9.84
C ILE A 17 52.08 30.14 -10.76
N LEU A 18 52.42 28.98 -11.33
CA LEU A 18 51.46 28.10 -11.98
C LEU A 18 50.53 27.57 -10.89
N VAL A 19 49.34 28.16 -10.78
CA VAL A 19 48.25 27.61 -9.97
C VAL A 19 47.71 26.40 -10.73
N THR A 20 48.19 25.21 -10.39
CA THR A 20 47.58 23.95 -10.81
C THR A 20 46.18 23.90 -10.20
N ALA A 21 45.15 24.10 -11.01
CA ALA A 21 43.78 23.82 -10.61
C ALA A 21 43.73 22.34 -10.15
N PRO A 22 43.10 22.02 -9.01
CA PRO A 22 42.90 20.64 -8.64
C PRO A 22 42.04 20.02 -9.74
N ALA A 23 42.56 19.01 -10.43
CA ALA A 23 41.74 18.13 -11.22
C ALA A 23 40.74 17.51 -10.25
N GLN A 24 39.48 17.94 -10.31
CA GLN A 24 38.40 17.18 -9.69
C GLN A 24 38.42 15.83 -10.39
N ALA A 25 38.93 14.81 -9.71
CA ALA A 25 38.72 13.44 -10.13
C ALA A 25 37.20 13.27 -10.19
N LEU A 26 36.67 13.14 -11.41
CA LEU A 26 35.32 12.62 -11.62
C LEU A 26 35.31 11.28 -10.89
N ALA A 27 34.52 11.16 -9.84
CA ALA A 27 34.26 9.86 -9.25
C ALA A 27 33.73 8.97 -10.37
N ASP A 28 34.35 7.81 -10.57
CA ASP A 28 33.90 6.87 -11.60
C ASP A 28 32.42 6.55 -11.33
N ALA A 29 31.61 6.64 -12.39
CA ALA A 29 30.20 6.28 -12.29
C ALA A 29 30.09 4.81 -11.83
N PRO A 30 29.16 4.49 -10.91
CA PRO A 30 29.01 3.13 -10.45
C PRO A 30 28.60 2.22 -11.63
N ALA A 31 29.22 1.05 -11.71
CA ALA A 31 28.88 0.01 -12.67
C ALA A 31 27.88 -0.98 -12.04
N CYS A 32 27.18 -1.74 -12.87
CA CYS A 32 26.33 -2.83 -12.39
C CYS A 32 27.15 -3.87 -11.62
N GLY A 33 26.57 -4.40 -10.55
CA GLY A 33 27.22 -5.25 -9.54
C GLY A 33 28.12 -4.50 -8.55
N ALA A 34 28.20 -3.16 -8.62
CA ALA A 34 29.02 -2.41 -7.67
C ALA A 34 28.37 -2.37 -6.28
N VAL A 35 29.22 -2.45 -5.25
CA VAL A 35 28.86 -2.19 -3.85
C VAL A 35 29.21 -0.73 -3.53
N LEU A 36 28.20 0.05 -3.15
CA LEU A 36 28.32 1.45 -2.77
C LEU A 36 28.60 1.52 -1.28
N THR A 37 29.74 2.13 -0.93
CA THR A 37 30.20 2.28 0.47
C THR A 37 30.11 3.73 0.96
N THR A 38 29.66 4.63 0.09
CA THR A 38 29.40 6.05 0.38
C THR A 38 28.18 6.50 -0.39
N ASP A 39 27.49 7.52 0.10
CA ASP A 39 26.38 8.15 -0.62
C ASP A 39 26.77 8.47 -2.06
N THR A 40 25.89 8.11 -2.97
CA THR A 40 26.17 8.16 -4.41
C THR A 40 24.98 8.76 -5.15
N VAL A 41 25.28 9.60 -6.15
CA VAL A 41 24.31 10.15 -7.08
C VAL A 41 24.60 9.60 -8.46
N LEU A 42 23.60 9.01 -9.13
CA LEU A 42 23.75 8.66 -10.55
C LEU A 42 23.82 9.92 -11.41
N SER A 43 24.70 9.91 -12.40
CA SER A 43 24.88 11.02 -13.35
C SER A 43 24.36 10.72 -14.75
N ALA A 44 23.90 9.49 -14.97
CA ALA A 44 23.30 9.00 -16.21
C ALA A 44 22.46 7.74 -15.92
N ASP A 45 21.63 7.35 -16.87
CA ASP A 45 20.92 6.07 -16.83
C ASP A 45 21.93 4.91 -16.82
N LEU A 46 21.67 3.92 -15.96
CA LEU A 46 22.47 2.71 -15.84
C LEU A 46 21.65 1.51 -16.32
N THR A 47 22.07 0.88 -17.42
CA THR A 47 21.43 -0.34 -17.94
C THR A 47 22.34 -1.53 -17.71
N CYS A 48 21.84 -2.53 -16.99
CA CYS A 48 22.60 -3.70 -16.59
C CYS A 48 22.42 -4.88 -17.55
N PRO A 49 23.50 -5.60 -17.89
CA PRO A 49 23.42 -6.79 -18.72
C PRO A 49 22.77 -7.96 -17.98
N ALA A 50 22.35 -8.97 -18.75
CA ALA A 50 21.89 -10.23 -18.17
C ALA A 50 22.98 -10.88 -17.30
N GLY A 51 22.58 -11.49 -16.18
CA GLY A 51 23.48 -12.20 -15.28
C GLY A 51 24.19 -11.33 -14.22
N THR A 52 23.84 -10.05 -14.12
CA THR A 52 24.33 -9.14 -13.08
C THR A 52 23.17 -8.44 -12.38
N ASP A 53 23.24 -8.33 -11.06
CA ASP A 53 22.39 -7.41 -10.28
C ASP A 53 22.79 -5.94 -10.54
N GLY A 54 21.95 -5.01 -10.12
CA GLY A 54 22.17 -3.57 -10.30
C GLY A 54 23.22 -3.01 -9.34
N LEU A 55 22.82 -2.51 -8.18
CA LEU A 55 23.73 -1.91 -7.20
C LEU A 55 23.47 -2.50 -5.81
N GLU A 56 24.50 -2.57 -4.98
CA GLU A 56 24.37 -2.99 -3.58
C GLU A 56 24.74 -1.82 -2.66
N LEU A 57 23.93 -1.57 -1.63
CA LEU A 57 24.17 -0.51 -0.66
C LEU A 57 24.74 -1.10 0.63
N ALA A 58 25.90 -0.60 1.04
CA ALA A 58 26.40 -0.83 2.39
C ALA A 58 25.50 -0.15 3.44
N GLU A 59 25.65 -0.57 4.70
CA GLU A 59 24.97 0.08 5.83
C GLU A 59 25.19 1.61 5.85
N GLY A 60 24.09 2.33 6.05
CA GLY A 60 24.02 3.79 6.15
C GLY A 60 24.13 4.54 4.82
N VAL A 61 24.22 3.83 3.68
CA VAL A 61 24.42 4.46 2.37
C VAL A 61 23.10 4.81 1.71
N THR A 62 23.05 6.00 1.12
CA THR A 62 21.95 6.45 0.25
C THR A 62 22.36 6.50 -1.21
N LEU A 63 21.55 5.89 -2.07
CA LEU A 63 21.59 6.05 -3.52
C LEU A 63 20.54 7.08 -3.96
N ASP A 64 21.00 8.21 -4.48
CA ASP A 64 20.16 9.15 -5.23
C ASP A 64 20.27 8.78 -6.71
N LEU A 65 19.16 8.38 -7.34
CA LEU A 65 19.13 8.05 -8.76
C LEU A 65 19.24 9.31 -9.63
N GLY A 66 19.20 10.52 -9.06
CA GLY A 66 19.44 11.78 -9.79
C GLY A 66 18.42 12.08 -10.89
N GLY A 67 17.23 11.48 -10.83
CA GLY A 67 16.22 11.49 -11.89
C GLY A 67 16.51 10.50 -13.04
N HIS A 68 17.53 9.66 -12.91
CA HIS A 68 17.92 8.66 -13.90
C HIS A 68 17.26 7.30 -13.66
N THR A 69 17.39 6.45 -14.68
CA THR A 69 16.86 5.07 -14.66
C THR A 69 17.95 4.05 -14.36
N LEU A 70 17.72 3.21 -13.36
CA LEU A 70 18.42 1.95 -13.15
C LEU A 70 17.61 0.81 -13.79
N ARG A 71 18.05 0.35 -14.97
CA ARG A 71 17.33 -0.63 -15.79
C ARG A 71 17.97 -2.01 -15.76
N GLY A 72 17.14 -3.02 -15.51
CA GLY A 72 17.51 -4.43 -15.51
C GLY A 72 17.15 -5.17 -16.80
N PRO A 73 17.62 -6.42 -16.91
CA PRO A 73 17.37 -7.30 -18.06
C PRO A 73 16.09 -8.14 -17.94
N GLY A 74 15.21 -7.86 -16.97
CA GLY A 74 14.05 -8.67 -16.59
C GLY A 74 14.36 -9.79 -15.58
N ALA A 75 15.53 -9.77 -14.97
CA ALA A 75 15.99 -10.76 -13.99
C ALA A 75 16.89 -10.10 -12.93
N GLY A 76 17.13 -10.78 -11.81
CA GLY A 76 17.97 -10.27 -10.72
C GLY A 76 17.34 -9.14 -9.91
N VAL A 77 18.15 -8.49 -9.07
CA VAL A 77 17.73 -7.41 -8.18
C VAL A 77 18.33 -6.07 -8.62
N GLY A 78 17.51 -5.02 -8.67
CA GLY A 78 17.94 -3.67 -9.02
C GLY A 78 18.83 -3.03 -7.95
N VAL A 79 18.33 -2.90 -6.73
CA VAL A 79 19.10 -2.44 -5.58
C VAL A 79 19.01 -3.47 -4.46
N LYS A 80 20.17 -4.00 -4.07
CA LYS A 80 20.31 -4.83 -2.87
C LYS A 80 20.71 -3.96 -1.70
N VAL A 81 20.09 -4.17 -0.55
CA VAL A 81 20.46 -3.49 0.70
C VAL A 81 20.97 -4.51 1.71
N GLN A 82 22.06 -4.20 2.40
CA GLN A 82 22.58 -5.10 3.43
C GLN A 82 21.56 -5.33 4.55
N VAL A 83 21.57 -6.53 5.12
CA VAL A 83 20.55 -6.97 6.10
C VAL A 83 20.58 -6.20 7.43
N LEU A 84 21.69 -5.54 7.76
CA LEU A 84 21.84 -4.71 8.95
C LEU A 84 21.92 -3.22 8.61
N GLY A 85 21.45 -2.40 9.54
CA GLY A 85 21.51 -0.95 9.50
C GLY A 85 20.63 -0.29 8.43
N ASP A 86 20.74 1.02 8.29
CA ASP A 86 19.82 1.79 7.45
C ASP A 86 20.30 1.83 5.99
N ALA A 87 19.39 2.07 5.04
CA ALA A 87 19.73 2.32 3.65
C ALA A 87 18.71 3.27 3.01
N GLY A 88 19.13 4.01 1.98
CA GLY A 88 18.26 4.96 1.28
C GLY A 88 18.29 4.81 -0.23
N VAL A 89 17.14 4.92 -0.89
CA VAL A 89 17.03 5.07 -2.35
C VAL A 89 16.07 6.20 -2.66
N ARG A 90 16.45 7.14 -3.53
CA ARG A 90 15.57 8.26 -3.87
C ARG A 90 15.69 8.81 -5.28
N ASN A 91 14.67 9.55 -5.71
CA ASN A 91 14.69 10.44 -6.87
C ASN A 91 15.11 9.76 -8.19
N GLY A 92 14.24 8.94 -8.77
CA GLY A 92 14.47 8.36 -10.10
C GLY A 92 13.63 7.13 -10.40
N THR A 93 14.12 6.27 -11.29
CA THR A 93 13.36 5.11 -11.78
C THR A 93 14.14 3.81 -11.61
N VAL A 94 13.49 2.77 -11.08
CA VAL A 94 13.98 1.39 -11.04
C VAL A 94 13.09 0.52 -11.92
N ALA A 95 13.64 -0.01 -13.01
CA ALA A 95 12.82 -0.63 -14.06
C ALA A 95 13.35 -1.96 -14.61
N GLY A 96 12.46 -2.87 -14.96
CA GLY A 96 12.81 -4.09 -15.70
C GLY A 96 13.61 -5.10 -14.88
N TRP A 97 13.35 -5.23 -13.58
CA TRP A 97 14.00 -6.21 -12.71
C TRP A 97 13.04 -7.34 -12.32
N SER A 98 13.57 -8.50 -11.89
CA SER A 98 12.71 -9.46 -11.19
C SER A 98 12.24 -8.83 -9.87
N THR A 99 13.14 -8.17 -9.16
CA THR A 99 12.84 -7.39 -7.96
C THR A 99 13.56 -6.04 -8.01
N GLY A 100 12.83 -4.94 -7.82
CA GLY A 100 13.43 -3.60 -7.88
C GLY A 100 14.37 -3.35 -6.70
N ILE A 101 13.86 -3.41 -5.46
CA ILE A 101 14.66 -3.27 -4.24
C ILE A 101 14.37 -4.43 -3.29
N ARG A 102 15.41 -5.01 -2.70
CA ARG A 102 15.29 -6.06 -1.69
C ARG A 102 16.48 -6.08 -0.74
N ASN A 103 16.28 -6.65 0.45
CA ASN A 103 17.36 -7.07 1.33
C ASN A 103 18.26 -8.11 0.64
N ASP A 104 19.55 -8.11 1.00
CA ASP A 104 20.39 -9.29 0.81
C ASP A 104 19.91 -10.45 1.71
N GLU A 105 20.28 -11.69 1.44
CA GLU A 105 19.73 -12.86 2.16
C GLU A 105 20.35 -13.00 3.57
N PRO A 106 19.59 -12.99 4.69
CA PRO A 106 20.15 -13.03 6.04
C PRO A 106 20.43 -14.46 6.53
N GLU A 107 21.58 -14.67 7.19
CA GLU A 107 21.84 -15.92 7.93
C GLU A 107 21.28 -15.90 9.38
N PHE A 108 21.30 -14.76 10.10
CA PHE A 108 20.92 -14.74 11.53
C PHE A 108 20.18 -13.48 12.02
N GLU A 109 20.54 -12.27 11.56
CA GLU A 109 20.01 -11.00 12.08
C GLU A 109 19.62 -10.07 10.92
N ILE A 110 18.50 -9.37 11.07
CA ILE A 110 17.99 -8.36 10.13
C ILE A 110 17.36 -7.23 10.94
N ASP A 111 17.84 -6.01 10.72
CA ASP A 111 17.41 -4.82 11.44
C ASP A 111 17.76 -3.55 10.64
N GLY A 112 17.11 -2.43 10.99
CA GLY A 112 17.27 -1.13 10.36
C GLY A 112 16.10 -0.74 9.46
N VAL A 113 16.23 0.45 8.86
CA VAL A 113 15.20 1.08 8.04
C VAL A 113 15.69 1.27 6.61
N VAL A 114 14.87 0.89 5.64
CA VAL A 114 15.08 1.22 4.24
C VAL A 114 14.15 2.36 3.87
N THR A 115 14.70 3.53 3.57
CA THR A 115 13.92 4.69 3.13
C THR A 115 13.88 4.76 1.61
N ILE A 116 12.69 4.83 1.04
CA ILE A 116 12.45 4.94 -0.40
C ILE A 116 11.61 6.19 -0.64
N ASP A 117 12.16 7.17 -1.36
CA ASP A 117 11.52 8.49 -1.52
C ASP A 117 11.56 8.96 -2.97
N ASP A 118 10.42 9.33 -3.55
CA ASP A 118 10.32 9.82 -4.93
C ASP A 118 10.94 8.84 -5.96
N VAL A 119 10.58 7.56 -5.86
CA VAL A 119 11.05 6.51 -6.77
C VAL A 119 9.89 5.97 -7.61
N THR A 120 10.11 5.84 -8.91
CA THR A 120 9.22 5.14 -9.82
C THR A 120 9.69 3.69 -10.03
N PHE A 121 8.85 2.73 -9.68
CA PHE A 121 9.02 1.31 -9.95
C PHE A 121 8.14 0.90 -11.13
N THR A 122 8.75 0.43 -12.22
CA THR A 122 7.98 0.03 -13.40
C THR A 122 8.55 -1.18 -14.12
N GLU A 123 7.68 -1.99 -14.73
CA GLU A 123 8.07 -3.18 -15.50
C GLU A 123 8.86 -4.20 -14.67
N ASN A 124 8.71 -4.19 -13.34
CA ASN A 124 9.35 -5.18 -12.47
C ASN A 124 8.42 -6.37 -12.19
N GLY A 125 9.00 -7.50 -11.82
CA GLY A 125 8.25 -8.57 -11.16
C GLY A 125 7.67 -8.05 -9.84
N THR A 126 8.54 -7.70 -8.90
CA THR A 126 8.17 -7.04 -7.65
C THR A 126 8.90 -5.69 -7.56
N GLY A 127 8.20 -4.59 -7.32
CA GLY A 127 8.83 -3.27 -7.18
C GLY A 127 9.73 -3.21 -5.96
N VAL A 128 9.17 -3.47 -4.78
CA VAL A 128 9.88 -3.51 -3.50
C VAL A 128 9.53 -4.80 -2.75
N ASP A 129 10.56 -5.48 -2.27
CA ASP A 129 10.45 -6.69 -1.48
C ASP A 129 11.03 -6.46 -0.08
N PRO A 130 10.18 -6.17 0.92
CA PRO A 130 10.60 -5.94 2.29
C PRO A 130 10.71 -7.26 3.10
N SER A 131 10.75 -8.42 2.43
CA SER A 131 10.70 -9.72 3.08
C SER A 131 11.71 -9.83 4.23
N GLY A 132 11.19 -10.35 5.35
CA GLY A 132 11.96 -10.62 6.56
C GLY A 132 12.35 -12.09 6.68
N ARG A 133 12.83 -12.46 7.87
CA ARG A 133 13.18 -13.84 8.19
C ARG A 133 12.06 -14.50 9.01
N TRP A 134 11.76 -15.77 8.73
CA TRP A 134 10.83 -16.57 9.53
C TRP A 134 11.21 -16.54 11.02
N GLY A 135 10.27 -16.13 11.88
CA GLY A 135 10.43 -16.12 13.33
C GLY A 135 11.34 -15.00 13.88
N ALA A 136 11.74 -14.03 13.05
CA ALA A 136 12.46 -12.84 13.45
C ALA A 136 11.76 -11.57 12.90
N SER A 137 12.10 -10.39 13.42
CA SER A 137 11.74 -9.11 12.79
C SER A 137 12.37 -9.01 11.40
N GLY A 138 11.84 -8.15 10.53
CA GLY A 138 12.50 -7.72 9.29
C GLY A 138 12.93 -6.26 9.40
N LYS A 139 13.59 -5.72 8.36
CA LYS A 139 13.73 -4.28 8.22
C LYS A 139 12.36 -3.63 8.05
N THR A 140 12.25 -2.39 8.49
CA THR A 140 11.10 -1.54 8.17
C THR A 140 11.37 -0.81 6.85
N TYR A 141 10.49 -0.95 5.88
CA TYR A 141 10.56 -0.19 4.64
C TYR A 141 9.63 1.03 4.74
N GLU A 142 10.21 2.23 4.71
CA GLU A 142 9.50 3.51 4.72
C GLU A 142 9.46 4.04 3.28
N VAL A 143 8.30 4.00 2.65
CA VAL A 143 8.08 4.37 1.25
C VAL A 143 7.24 5.64 1.19
N SER A 144 7.79 6.72 0.63
CA SER A 144 7.10 7.99 0.46
C SER A 144 7.14 8.50 -0.97
N ASP A 145 6.07 9.20 -1.36
CA ASP A 145 5.99 10.00 -2.59
C ASP A 145 6.39 9.23 -3.86
N SER A 146 6.16 7.91 -3.86
CA SER A 146 6.66 6.98 -4.88
C SER A 146 5.55 6.45 -5.79
N SER A 147 5.91 5.93 -6.95
CA SER A 147 4.97 5.38 -7.92
C SER A 147 5.32 3.94 -8.31
N PHE A 148 4.32 3.06 -8.32
CA PHE A 148 4.42 1.66 -8.72
C PHE A 148 3.49 1.44 -9.91
N THR A 149 4.06 1.33 -11.11
CA THR A 149 3.29 1.28 -12.36
C THR A 149 3.66 0.08 -13.22
N GLY A 150 2.68 -0.77 -13.55
CA GLY A 150 2.90 -1.87 -14.50
C GLY A 150 3.85 -2.96 -13.99
N ASN A 151 3.89 -3.20 -12.68
CA ASN A 151 4.61 -4.32 -12.08
C ASN A 151 3.65 -5.51 -11.91
N HIS A 152 4.18 -6.73 -11.79
CA HIS A 152 3.34 -7.84 -11.33
C HIS A 152 2.90 -7.58 -9.88
N GLU A 153 3.85 -7.25 -9.00
CA GLU A 153 3.59 -6.77 -7.64
C GLU A 153 4.25 -5.40 -7.43
N GLY A 154 3.52 -4.42 -6.88
CA GLY A 154 4.11 -3.17 -6.43
C GLY A 154 5.03 -3.40 -5.23
N ILE A 155 4.43 -3.90 -4.14
CA ILE A 155 5.15 -4.40 -2.95
C ILE A 155 4.77 -5.87 -2.75
N GLY A 156 5.77 -6.75 -2.67
CA GLY A 156 5.58 -8.18 -2.43
C GLY A 156 6.39 -8.62 -1.22
N ALA A 157 5.78 -9.24 -0.21
CA ALA A 157 6.50 -9.59 1.01
C ALA A 157 6.11 -10.95 1.60
N PHE A 158 7.12 -11.66 2.09
CA PHE A 158 6.99 -12.79 2.99
C PHE A 158 7.75 -12.49 4.28
N TYR A 159 7.02 -12.34 5.39
CA TYR A 159 7.53 -11.65 6.58
C TYR A 159 7.94 -10.19 6.29
N GLY A 160 8.14 -9.41 7.35
CA GLY A 160 8.57 -8.01 7.21
C GLY A 160 7.40 -7.03 7.15
N TYR A 161 7.75 -5.77 6.91
CA TYR A 161 6.82 -4.67 7.06
C TYR A 161 7.18 -3.49 6.14
N ALA A 162 6.14 -2.90 5.54
CA ALA A 162 6.25 -1.65 4.81
C ALA A 162 5.27 -0.60 5.36
N HIS A 163 5.71 0.64 5.44
CA HIS A 163 4.88 1.81 5.64
C HIS A 163 4.94 2.66 4.38
N VAL A 164 3.77 3.03 3.86
CA VAL A 164 3.62 3.62 2.54
C VAL A 164 2.78 4.89 2.66
N VAL A 165 3.35 6.01 2.23
CA VAL A 165 2.73 7.33 2.40
C VAL A 165 2.76 8.11 1.07
N ARG A 166 1.68 8.82 0.75
CA ARG A 166 1.58 9.69 -0.45
C ARG A 166 2.01 9.04 -1.76
N SER A 167 1.79 7.74 -1.90
CA SER A 167 2.28 6.96 -3.03
C SER A 167 1.14 6.53 -3.96
N LEU A 168 1.48 6.21 -5.21
CA LEU A 168 0.54 5.77 -6.24
C LEU A 168 0.87 4.36 -6.71
N PHE A 169 -0.10 3.46 -6.68
CA PHE A 169 -0.02 2.14 -7.27
C PHE A 169 -1.05 2.03 -8.39
N THR A 170 -0.60 1.86 -9.63
CA THR A 170 -1.51 1.80 -10.78
C THR A 170 -1.11 0.79 -11.84
N GLY A 171 -2.10 0.07 -12.38
CA GLY A 171 -1.88 -0.87 -13.48
C GLY A 171 -0.99 -2.05 -13.12
N ASN A 172 -0.92 -2.45 -11.84
CA ASN A 172 -0.22 -3.65 -11.41
C ASN A 172 -1.20 -4.84 -11.35
N ASP A 173 -0.66 -6.06 -11.39
CA ASP A 173 -1.51 -7.24 -11.11
C ASP A 173 -1.93 -7.25 -9.64
N SER A 174 -1.00 -6.99 -8.73
CA SER A 174 -1.30 -6.64 -7.34
C SER A 174 -0.53 -5.37 -6.93
N ALA A 175 -1.20 -4.37 -6.36
CA ALA A 175 -0.48 -3.22 -5.81
C ALA A 175 0.37 -3.63 -4.60
N VAL A 176 -0.21 -4.44 -3.71
CA VAL A 176 0.50 -5.03 -2.56
C VAL A 176 0.10 -6.50 -2.42
N SER A 177 1.07 -7.38 -2.19
CA SER A 177 0.89 -8.83 -2.03
C SER A 177 1.68 -9.33 -0.82
N LEU A 178 0.98 -9.71 0.25
CA LEU A 178 1.61 -10.05 1.54
C LEU A 178 1.21 -11.44 2.00
N ILE A 179 2.20 -12.18 2.49
CA ILE A 179 2.02 -13.43 3.21
C ILE A 179 2.81 -13.34 4.52
N THR A 180 2.12 -13.46 5.65
CA THR A 180 2.70 -13.37 6.99
C THR A 180 3.53 -12.09 7.24
N ALA A 181 3.10 -10.97 6.66
CA ALA A 181 3.79 -9.68 6.69
C ALA A 181 2.84 -8.54 7.15
N GLY A 182 3.27 -7.28 7.04
CA GLY A 182 2.42 -6.14 7.34
C GLY A 182 2.62 -4.97 6.38
N VAL A 183 1.54 -4.23 6.14
CA VAL A 183 1.62 -2.94 5.47
C VAL A 183 0.74 -1.92 6.17
N PHE A 184 1.24 -0.69 6.23
CA PHE A 184 0.42 0.47 6.56
C PHE A 184 0.45 1.45 5.39
N VAL A 185 -0.71 1.72 4.81
CA VAL A 185 -0.88 2.64 3.69
C VAL A 185 -1.63 3.87 4.19
N GLU A 186 -1.01 5.04 4.07
CA GLU A 186 -1.59 6.32 4.47
C GLU A 186 -1.56 7.34 3.32
N ASP A 187 -2.62 8.14 3.21
CA ASP A 187 -2.68 9.30 2.31
C ASP A 187 -2.29 8.96 0.86
N SER A 188 -2.61 7.74 0.40
CA SER A 188 -2.12 7.15 -0.85
C SER A 188 -3.25 6.76 -1.81
N ARG A 189 -2.88 6.43 -3.04
CA ARG A 189 -3.81 6.02 -4.11
C ARG A 189 -3.45 4.65 -4.65
N ILE A 190 -4.40 3.73 -4.65
CA ILE A 190 -4.27 2.38 -5.20
C ILE A 190 -5.39 2.19 -6.21
N GLU A 191 -5.04 2.28 -7.49
CA GLU A 191 -6.05 2.39 -8.54
C GLU A 191 -5.75 1.56 -9.78
N HIS A 192 -6.80 1.09 -10.48
CA HIS A 192 -6.65 0.34 -11.73
C HIS A 192 -5.73 -0.88 -11.64
N ASN A 193 -5.72 -1.58 -10.50
CA ASN A 193 -5.00 -2.84 -10.33
C ASN A 193 -5.99 -4.01 -10.41
N THR A 194 -5.52 -5.18 -10.83
CA THR A 194 -6.36 -6.39 -10.78
C THR A 194 -6.74 -6.68 -9.32
N ARG A 195 -5.76 -6.57 -8.41
CA ARG A 195 -5.97 -6.55 -6.96
C ARG A 195 -5.26 -5.35 -6.34
N GLY A 196 -5.91 -4.65 -5.42
CA GLY A 196 -5.29 -3.61 -4.61
C GLY A 196 -4.31 -4.24 -3.61
N LEU A 197 -4.82 -4.71 -2.48
CA LEU A 197 -4.01 -5.39 -1.48
C LEU A 197 -4.48 -6.84 -1.30
N TYR A 198 -3.54 -7.78 -1.38
CA TYR A 198 -3.69 -9.15 -0.89
C TYR A 198 -3.00 -9.29 0.46
N CYS A 199 -3.76 -9.69 1.48
CA CYS A 199 -3.30 -9.73 2.86
C CYS A 199 -3.60 -11.11 3.45
N ASP A 200 -2.64 -12.03 3.36
CA ASP A 200 -2.77 -13.37 3.92
C ASP A 200 -1.85 -13.55 5.12
N GLU A 201 -2.42 -13.99 6.24
CA GLU A 201 -1.73 -14.00 7.53
C GLU A 201 -1.05 -12.65 7.84
N SER A 202 -1.61 -11.55 7.31
CA SER A 202 -0.95 -10.26 7.27
C SER A 202 -1.80 -9.15 7.87
N GLY A 203 -1.15 -8.18 8.49
CA GLY A 203 -1.80 -6.98 9.01
C GLY A 203 -1.81 -5.87 7.96
N CYS A 204 -2.96 -5.63 7.31
CA CYS A 204 -3.13 -4.53 6.37
C CYS A 204 -3.92 -3.40 7.00
N ARG A 205 -3.33 -2.20 6.99
CA ARG A 205 -3.96 -0.97 7.47
C ARG A 205 -4.00 0.06 6.35
N VAL A 206 -5.16 0.64 6.12
CA VAL A 206 -5.40 1.65 5.08
C VAL A 206 -6.09 2.85 5.71
N HIS A 207 -5.39 3.97 5.79
CA HIS A 207 -5.89 5.20 6.40
C HIS A 207 -5.89 6.35 5.39
N ARG A 208 -6.94 7.16 5.38
CA ARG A 208 -7.03 8.40 4.57
C ARG A 208 -6.63 8.22 3.10
N SER A 209 -6.92 7.05 2.54
CA SER A 209 -6.44 6.64 1.22
C SER A 209 -7.60 6.40 0.26
N THR A 210 -7.29 6.39 -1.03
CA THR A 210 -8.27 6.09 -2.09
C THR A 210 -7.92 4.77 -2.77
N LEU A 211 -8.84 3.81 -2.72
CA LEU A 211 -8.75 2.55 -3.45
C LEU A 211 -9.84 2.56 -4.54
N ALA A 212 -9.43 2.77 -5.80
CA ALA A 212 -10.37 3.04 -6.88
C ALA A 212 -10.19 2.15 -8.10
N ASP A 213 -11.29 1.75 -8.74
CA ASP A 213 -11.24 1.09 -10.05
C ASP A 213 -10.38 -0.19 -10.08
N ASN A 214 -10.29 -0.92 -8.95
CA ASN A 214 -9.62 -2.21 -8.88
C ASN A 214 -10.62 -3.35 -9.10
N GLY A 215 -10.15 -4.54 -9.44
CA GLY A 215 -10.98 -5.75 -9.34
C GLY A 215 -11.40 -5.97 -7.89
N THR A 216 -10.47 -6.47 -7.08
CA THR A 216 -10.65 -6.50 -5.61
C THR A 216 -9.73 -5.48 -4.95
N ALA A 217 -10.29 -4.49 -4.26
CA ALA A 217 -9.48 -3.45 -3.61
C ALA A 217 -8.71 -3.99 -2.40
N LEU A 218 -9.35 -4.80 -1.56
CA LEU A 218 -8.75 -5.41 -0.37
C LEU A 218 -9.23 -6.87 -0.23
N ASP A 219 -8.32 -7.83 -0.36
CA ASP A 219 -8.55 -9.28 -0.22
C ASP A 219 -7.82 -9.78 1.03
N VAL A 220 -8.59 -10.12 2.06
CA VAL A 220 -8.09 -10.33 3.42
C VAL A 220 -8.30 -11.77 3.86
N ARG A 221 -7.24 -12.39 4.35
CA ARG A 221 -7.22 -13.75 4.90
C ARG A 221 -6.58 -13.76 6.28
N THR A 222 -7.08 -14.66 7.13
CA THR A 222 -6.49 -15.03 8.43
C THR A 222 -6.47 -13.97 9.54
N PHE A 223 -5.93 -12.75 9.38
CA PHE A 223 -5.77 -11.78 10.48
C PHE A 223 -6.60 -10.49 10.39
N GLY A 224 -7.45 -10.35 9.37
CA GLY A 224 -8.30 -9.17 9.22
C GLY A 224 -7.54 -7.94 8.71
N ALA A 225 -8.25 -6.84 8.50
CA ALA A 225 -7.66 -5.58 8.06
C ALA A 225 -8.32 -4.37 8.72
N GLU A 226 -7.63 -3.23 8.68
CA GLU A 226 -8.13 -1.95 9.19
C GLU A 226 -8.27 -0.95 8.05
N VAL A 227 -9.45 -0.32 7.93
CA VAL A 227 -9.76 0.71 6.94
C VAL A 227 -10.40 1.89 7.66
N VAL A 228 -9.72 3.04 7.66
CA VAL A 228 -10.15 4.24 8.41
C VAL A 228 -10.13 5.47 7.52
N ASP A 229 -11.20 6.27 7.59
CA ASP A 229 -11.33 7.56 6.91
C ASP A 229 -10.93 7.51 5.42
N SER A 230 -11.23 6.40 4.75
CA SER A 230 -10.78 6.10 3.38
C SER A 230 -11.93 6.05 2.40
N VAL A 231 -11.62 6.18 1.11
CA VAL A 231 -12.60 6.10 0.02
C VAL A 231 -12.32 4.87 -0.83
N LEU A 232 -13.27 3.95 -0.88
CA LEU A 232 -13.22 2.76 -1.72
C LEU A 232 -14.30 2.89 -2.79
N THR A 233 -13.90 3.07 -4.05
CA THR A 233 -14.85 3.43 -5.11
C THR A 233 -14.66 2.68 -6.42
N ARG A 234 -15.77 2.33 -7.08
CA ARG A 234 -15.77 1.68 -8.40
C ARG A 234 -14.94 0.40 -8.48
N ASN A 235 -14.79 -0.31 -7.36
CA ASN A 235 -14.17 -1.63 -7.36
C ASN A 235 -15.23 -2.69 -7.66
N GLU A 236 -14.84 -3.83 -8.24
CA GLU A 236 -15.76 -4.98 -8.33
C GLU A 236 -16.11 -5.46 -6.91
N VAL A 237 -15.09 -5.62 -6.06
CA VAL A 237 -15.22 -5.86 -4.62
C VAL A 237 -14.32 -4.88 -3.86
N ALA A 238 -14.87 -4.06 -2.97
CA ALA A 238 -14.06 -3.12 -2.19
C ALA A 238 -13.31 -3.82 -1.05
N LEU A 239 -14.00 -4.56 -0.19
CA LEU A 239 -13.39 -5.40 0.85
C LEU A 239 -14.00 -6.80 0.82
N GLY A 240 -13.18 -7.80 0.48
CA GLY A 240 -13.50 -9.21 0.65
C GLY A 240 -12.65 -9.81 1.76
N SER A 241 -13.29 -10.47 2.73
CA SER A 241 -12.58 -11.17 3.80
C SER A 241 -13.05 -12.61 3.91
N PHE A 242 -12.10 -13.55 3.82
CA PHE A 242 -12.38 -14.98 3.88
C PHE A 242 -11.48 -15.70 4.87
N GLY A 243 -12.06 -16.47 5.79
CA GLY A 243 -11.30 -17.29 6.73
C GLY A 243 -10.43 -16.47 7.68
N ALA A 244 -10.85 -15.25 8.03
CA ALA A 244 -10.10 -14.34 8.88
C ALA A 244 -10.49 -14.50 10.35
N TRP A 245 -9.59 -15.07 11.14
CA TRP A 245 -9.70 -15.21 12.59
C TRP A 245 -9.51 -13.87 13.33
N GLY A 246 -8.71 -12.97 12.76
CA GLY A 246 -8.67 -11.57 13.19
C GLY A 246 -9.90 -10.80 12.71
N ALA A 247 -10.29 -9.77 13.47
CA ALA A 247 -11.45 -8.96 13.14
C ALA A 247 -11.08 -7.82 12.18
N ASN A 248 -11.90 -7.63 11.15
CA ASN A 248 -11.81 -6.45 10.30
C ASN A 248 -12.32 -5.21 11.05
N VAL A 249 -11.69 -4.07 10.89
CA VAL A 249 -12.14 -2.79 11.46
C VAL A 249 -12.30 -1.80 10.32
N VAL A 250 -13.53 -1.34 10.10
CA VAL A 250 -13.84 -0.40 9.02
C VAL A 250 -14.62 0.76 9.62
N SER A 251 -14.05 1.96 9.61
CA SER A 251 -14.69 3.12 10.22
C SER A 251 -14.50 4.44 9.48
N GLY A 252 -15.52 5.30 9.53
CA GLY A 252 -15.47 6.66 8.97
C GLY A 252 -15.23 6.71 7.47
N SER A 253 -15.39 5.59 6.77
CA SER A 253 -15.00 5.42 5.37
C SER A 253 -16.19 5.48 4.43
N GLU A 254 -15.92 5.76 3.16
CA GLU A 254 -16.91 5.85 2.09
C GLU A 254 -16.73 4.73 1.07
N PHE A 255 -17.80 3.97 0.83
CA PHE A 255 -17.89 2.91 -0.16
C PHE A 255 -18.84 3.35 -1.27
N LEU A 256 -18.27 3.71 -2.43
CA LEU A 256 -18.99 4.42 -3.48
C LEU A 256 -18.98 3.65 -4.81
N ASP A 257 -20.15 3.31 -5.32
CA ASP A 257 -20.33 2.73 -6.67
C ASP A 257 -19.52 1.43 -6.90
N ASN A 258 -19.29 0.63 -5.85
CA ASN A 258 -18.65 -0.69 -5.97
C ASN A 258 -19.68 -1.75 -6.39
N GLY A 259 -19.22 -2.86 -6.98
CA GLY A 259 -20.07 -4.04 -7.17
C GLY A 259 -20.56 -4.55 -5.82
N THR A 260 -19.63 -5.00 -4.99
CA THR A 260 -19.85 -5.34 -3.58
C THR A 260 -18.94 -4.48 -2.71
N ALA A 261 -19.51 -3.75 -1.75
CA ALA A 261 -18.71 -2.92 -0.85
C ALA A 261 -17.99 -3.76 0.21
N ILE A 262 -18.70 -4.59 0.97
CA ILE A 262 -18.08 -5.46 1.98
C ILE A 262 -18.72 -6.87 1.95
N ASP A 263 -17.88 -7.90 1.81
CA ASP A 263 -18.26 -9.31 1.94
C ASP A 263 -17.38 -10.02 2.99
N LEU A 264 -18.00 -10.45 4.09
CA LEU A 264 -17.35 -11.16 5.19
C LEU A 264 -17.77 -12.62 5.23
N ARG A 265 -16.92 -13.53 4.76
CA ARG A 265 -17.13 -14.98 4.77
C ARG A 265 -16.21 -15.66 5.76
N SER A 266 -16.75 -16.46 6.68
CA SER A 266 -15.97 -17.13 7.72
C SER A 266 -14.96 -16.17 8.35
N SER A 267 -15.46 -14.97 8.68
CA SER A 267 -14.68 -13.83 9.16
C SER A 267 -15.60 -12.91 9.95
N SER A 268 -14.99 -12.02 10.73
CA SER A 268 -15.75 -11.06 11.54
C SER A 268 -15.28 -9.63 11.32
N GLY A 269 -16.09 -8.67 11.75
CA GLY A 269 -15.66 -7.27 11.67
C GLY A 269 -16.50 -6.27 12.45
N ARG A 270 -15.93 -5.08 12.65
CA ARG A 270 -16.57 -3.90 13.21
C ARG A 270 -16.70 -2.87 12.09
N ILE A 271 -17.90 -2.72 11.57
CA ILE A 271 -18.23 -1.82 10.47
C ILE A 271 -18.99 -0.63 11.07
N LEU A 272 -18.29 0.49 11.27
CA LEU A 272 -18.74 1.58 12.13
C LEU A 272 -18.81 2.91 11.38
N ASP A 273 -19.99 3.54 11.41
CA ASP A 273 -20.13 4.95 11.02
C ASP A 273 -19.62 5.26 9.59
N ASN A 274 -19.81 4.32 8.65
CA ASN A 274 -19.43 4.45 7.25
C ASN A 274 -20.60 4.88 6.35
N VAL A 275 -20.27 5.33 5.14
CA VAL A 275 -21.25 5.66 4.09
C VAL A 275 -21.13 4.67 2.95
N PHE A 276 -22.24 4.03 2.59
CA PHE A 276 -22.37 3.12 1.46
C PHE A 276 -23.34 3.72 0.46
N ARG A 277 -22.86 4.12 -0.73
CA ARG A 277 -23.70 4.75 -1.75
C ARG A 277 -23.45 4.18 -3.13
N GLY A 278 -24.53 3.90 -3.86
CA GLY A 278 -24.45 3.50 -5.27
C GLY A 278 -23.87 2.10 -5.50
N ASN A 279 -23.61 1.31 -4.44
CA ASN A 279 -23.03 -0.02 -4.58
C ASN A 279 -24.09 -1.01 -5.08
N GLY A 280 -23.68 -2.06 -5.78
CA GLY A 280 -24.56 -3.21 -6.07
C GLY A 280 -24.98 -3.92 -4.77
N LEU A 281 -24.06 -4.04 -3.81
CA LEU A 281 -24.35 -4.56 -2.49
C LEU A 281 -23.53 -3.82 -1.44
N GLY A 282 -24.19 -3.25 -0.42
CA GLY A 282 -23.52 -2.51 0.65
C GLY A 282 -22.76 -3.41 1.63
N PHE A 283 -23.41 -4.42 2.19
CA PHE A 283 -22.79 -5.33 3.15
C PHE A 283 -23.44 -6.71 3.11
N THR A 284 -22.61 -7.75 3.17
CA THR A 284 -23.03 -9.14 3.32
C THR A 284 -22.07 -9.96 4.18
N THR A 285 -22.59 -11.05 4.75
CA THR A 285 -21.81 -12.02 5.52
C THR A 285 -22.47 -13.40 5.50
N ASP A 286 -21.68 -14.44 5.76
CA ASP A 286 -22.18 -15.80 6.02
C ASP A 286 -22.44 -16.09 7.51
N GLY A 287 -22.27 -15.09 8.39
CA GLY A 287 -22.63 -15.22 9.80
C GLY A 287 -21.74 -16.16 10.61
N SER A 288 -20.50 -16.38 10.15
CA SER A 288 -19.36 -17.06 10.79
C SER A 288 -19.59 -17.69 12.17
N ASP A 289 -19.21 -18.95 12.34
CA ASP A 289 -19.37 -19.72 13.59
C ASP A 289 -18.84 -18.97 14.83
N PRO A 290 -19.69 -18.69 15.85
CA PRO A 290 -19.30 -17.96 17.06
C PRO A 290 -18.27 -18.68 17.93
N THR A 291 -18.00 -19.97 17.69
CA THR A 291 -16.94 -20.71 18.38
C THR A 291 -15.55 -20.31 17.91
N TRP A 292 -15.43 -19.82 16.67
CA TRP A 292 -14.16 -19.51 16.03
C TRP A 292 -13.98 -18.01 15.74
N PHE A 293 -15.07 -17.27 15.61
CA PHE A 293 -15.05 -15.87 15.19
C PHE A 293 -15.75 -14.96 16.20
N ALA A 294 -15.26 -13.73 16.33
CA ALA A 294 -15.91 -12.70 17.14
C ALA A 294 -17.24 -12.24 16.50
N GLU A 295 -18.11 -11.61 17.30
CA GLU A 295 -19.36 -11.02 16.79
C GLU A 295 -19.06 -9.93 15.75
N THR A 296 -19.67 -10.02 14.58
CA THR A 296 -19.66 -8.95 13.58
C THR A 296 -20.61 -7.83 14.01
N LEU A 297 -20.08 -6.64 14.26
CA LEU A 297 -20.86 -5.46 14.62
C LEU A 297 -20.97 -4.52 13.43
N VAL A 298 -22.18 -4.31 12.92
CA VAL A 298 -22.47 -3.28 11.92
C VAL A 298 -23.28 -2.19 12.59
N ARG A 299 -22.66 -1.02 12.81
CA ARG A 299 -23.27 0.05 13.60
C ARG A 299 -23.13 1.43 12.98
N GLY A 300 -24.23 2.18 12.99
CA GLY A 300 -24.21 3.61 12.68
C GLY A 300 -23.95 3.94 11.21
N ASN A 301 -24.02 2.94 10.31
CA ASN A 301 -23.71 3.14 8.90
C ASN A 301 -24.91 3.72 8.14
N LEU A 302 -24.63 4.49 7.10
CA LEU A 302 -25.61 5.02 6.16
C LEU A 302 -25.52 4.27 4.83
N PHE A 303 -26.57 3.56 4.46
CA PHE A 303 -26.73 2.91 3.17
C PHE A 303 -27.77 3.67 2.33
N GLU A 304 -27.33 4.28 1.23
CA GLU A 304 -28.18 5.11 0.39
C GLU A 304 -28.01 4.81 -1.09
N ARG A 305 -29.12 4.56 -1.80
CA ARG A 305 -29.11 4.34 -3.27
C ARG A 305 -28.17 3.23 -3.73
N ASN A 306 -27.94 2.23 -2.89
CA ASN A 306 -27.37 0.96 -3.33
C ASN A 306 -28.45 0.15 -4.06
N ASP A 307 -28.08 -0.92 -4.75
CA ASP A 307 -29.07 -1.90 -5.16
C ASP A 307 -29.63 -2.57 -3.90
N ASP A 308 -28.84 -3.38 -3.20
CA ASP A 308 -29.16 -3.83 -1.84
C ASP A 308 -28.24 -3.17 -0.79
N ALA A 309 -28.82 -2.74 0.34
CA ALA A 309 -28.04 -2.12 1.41
C ALA A 309 -27.35 -3.15 2.30
N ILE A 310 -28.11 -3.89 3.11
CA ILE A 310 -27.63 -5.04 3.87
C ILE A 310 -28.43 -6.25 3.42
N PHE A 311 -27.76 -7.28 2.88
CA PHE A 311 -28.44 -8.47 2.39
C PHE A 311 -27.61 -9.73 2.62
N PHE A 312 -28.25 -10.72 3.25
CA PHE A 312 -27.83 -12.12 3.25
C PHE A 312 -29.04 -13.00 3.56
N ASP A 313 -29.00 -14.24 3.09
CA ASP A 313 -30.04 -15.23 3.35
C ASP A 313 -29.86 -15.87 4.73
N GLU A 314 -30.90 -16.59 5.17
CA GLU A 314 -30.95 -17.23 6.47
C GLU A 314 -29.80 -18.24 6.65
N ILE A 315 -29.02 -18.04 7.72
CA ILE A 315 -27.89 -18.90 8.09
C ILE A 315 -28.37 -19.79 9.25
N GLU A 316 -28.29 -21.12 9.09
CA GLU A 316 -28.59 -22.06 10.17
C GLU A 316 -27.73 -21.76 11.40
N GLY A 317 -28.36 -21.59 12.56
CA GLY A 317 -27.69 -21.22 13.82
C GLY A 317 -27.75 -19.73 14.16
N GLY A 318 -28.20 -18.89 13.24
CA GLY A 318 -28.21 -17.43 13.36
C GLY A 318 -26.81 -16.85 13.14
N PRO A 319 -26.64 -15.83 12.28
CA PRO A 319 -25.35 -15.20 12.09
C PRO A 319 -24.82 -14.64 13.41
N ASN A 320 -23.53 -14.85 13.70
CA ASN A 320 -22.80 -14.18 14.77
C ASN A 320 -22.61 -12.69 14.42
N THR A 321 -23.71 -11.96 14.29
CA THR A 321 -23.78 -10.61 13.73
C THR A 321 -24.83 -9.78 14.47
N ARG A 322 -24.47 -8.56 14.80
CA ARG A 322 -25.33 -7.55 15.42
C ARG A 322 -25.45 -6.33 14.54
N LEU A 323 -26.69 -5.91 14.31
CA LEU A 323 -27.01 -4.67 13.60
C LEU A 323 -27.57 -3.62 14.57
N GLU A 324 -26.94 -2.44 14.64
CA GLU A 324 -27.37 -1.36 15.53
C GLU A 324 -27.35 0.00 14.82
N LYS A 325 -28.43 0.79 14.94
CA LYS A 325 -28.48 2.19 14.47
C LYS A 325 -28.13 2.41 13.00
N ASN A 326 -28.24 1.41 12.14
CA ASN A 326 -27.99 1.57 10.71
C ASN A 326 -29.17 2.26 10.03
N THR A 327 -28.89 3.06 9.00
CA THR A 327 -29.92 3.74 8.20
C THR A 327 -29.82 3.30 6.76
N ALA A 328 -30.86 2.64 6.23
CA ALA A 328 -30.93 2.17 4.84
C ALA A 328 -32.09 2.83 4.09
N ASN A 329 -31.80 3.78 3.20
CA ASN A 329 -32.83 4.54 2.49
C ASN A 329 -32.62 4.55 0.99
N TYR A 330 -33.73 4.55 0.24
CA TYR A 330 -33.71 4.75 -1.22
C TYR A 330 -32.87 3.73 -1.98
N ASN A 331 -32.64 2.55 -1.41
CA ASN A 331 -31.96 1.45 -2.10
C ASN A 331 -32.95 0.78 -3.07
N ARG A 332 -32.46 0.30 -4.21
CA ARG A 332 -33.30 -0.24 -5.28
C ARG A 332 -34.05 -1.50 -4.83
N GLY A 333 -33.44 -2.33 -4.00
CA GLY A 333 -33.94 -3.58 -3.45
C GLY A 333 -34.20 -3.48 -1.95
N TRP A 334 -33.52 -4.30 -1.16
CA TRP A 334 -33.66 -4.39 0.29
C TRP A 334 -32.99 -3.22 1.01
N GLY A 335 -33.68 -2.73 2.04
CA GLY A 335 -33.07 -1.88 3.05
C GLY A 335 -32.20 -2.70 3.99
N ILE A 336 -32.83 -3.59 4.77
CA ILE A 336 -32.12 -4.56 5.61
C ILE A 336 -32.80 -5.91 5.48
N HIS A 337 -32.13 -6.89 4.89
CA HIS A 337 -32.54 -8.28 4.93
C HIS A 337 -31.47 -9.10 5.65
N ALA A 338 -31.70 -9.37 6.92
CA ALA A 338 -30.71 -9.95 7.82
C ALA A 338 -31.36 -10.93 8.81
N PRO A 339 -32.05 -11.99 8.35
CA PRO A 339 -32.66 -12.98 9.24
C PRO A 339 -31.63 -13.60 10.20
N GLY A 340 -32.07 -13.84 11.45
CA GLY A 340 -31.27 -14.50 12.47
C GLY A 340 -30.21 -13.64 13.19
N VAL A 341 -30.02 -12.37 12.80
CA VAL A 341 -29.09 -11.46 13.49
C VAL A 341 -29.59 -11.06 14.89
N VAL A 342 -28.66 -10.57 15.70
CA VAL A 342 -28.99 -9.83 16.92
C VAL A 342 -29.40 -8.39 16.55
N ASP A 343 -30.66 -8.03 16.79
CA ASP A 343 -31.11 -6.65 16.67
C ASP A 343 -30.63 -5.82 17.87
N GLY A 344 -29.61 -4.99 17.65
CA GLY A 344 -29.11 -4.03 18.63
C GLY A 344 -29.99 -2.79 18.79
N GLY A 345 -31.03 -2.65 17.97
CA GLY A 345 -31.99 -1.56 18.00
C GLY A 345 -31.53 -0.30 17.27
N GLY A 346 -32.50 0.60 17.03
CA GLY A 346 -32.26 1.90 16.39
C GLY A 346 -32.08 1.85 14.87
N ASN A 347 -32.18 0.67 14.25
CA ASN A 347 -32.15 0.49 12.81
C ASN A 347 -33.33 1.21 12.14
N LYS A 348 -33.08 1.81 10.98
CA LYS A 348 -34.07 2.56 10.20
C LYS A 348 -33.97 2.18 8.74
N ALA A 349 -35.10 1.89 8.12
CA ALA A 349 -35.16 1.75 6.67
C ALA A 349 -36.45 2.34 6.11
N LYS A 350 -36.36 3.04 4.99
CA LYS A 350 -37.53 3.59 4.30
C LYS A 350 -37.27 3.77 2.80
N ARG A 351 -38.35 3.65 2.04
CA ARG A 351 -38.37 3.93 0.59
C ARG A 351 -37.34 3.11 -0.18
N ASN A 352 -37.03 1.91 0.31
CA ASN A 352 -36.31 0.90 -0.46
C ASN A 352 -37.32 0.12 -1.32
N GLY A 353 -36.86 -0.57 -2.36
CA GLY A 353 -37.75 -1.24 -3.32
C GLY A 353 -38.52 -2.44 -2.76
N ASN A 354 -37.98 -3.13 -1.74
CA ASN A 354 -38.62 -4.31 -1.15
C ASN A 354 -39.37 -4.00 0.15
N GLU A 355 -40.42 -4.80 0.41
CA GLU A 355 -41.18 -4.81 1.66
C GLU A 355 -41.16 -6.21 2.30
N PRO A 356 -41.11 -6.33 3.64
CA PRO A 356 -40.97 -5.24 4.60
C PRO A 356 -39.59 -4.55 4.48
N GLN A 357 -39.51 -3.25 4.81
CA GLN A 357 -38.24 -2.51 4.74
C GLN A 357 -37.09 -3.14 5.56
N CYS A 358 -37.42 -3.94 6.59
CA CYS A 358 -36.46 -4.68 7.41
C CYS A 358 -36.96 -6.11 7.68
N VAL A 359 -36.05 -7.08 7.54
CA VAL A 359 -36.21 -8.49 7.92
C VAL A 359 -35.08 -8.84 8.89
N GLY A 360 -35.41 -9.52 9.99
CA GLY A 360 -34.47 -9.90 11.05
C GLY A 360 -34.18 -8.83 12.10
N VAL A 361 -34.51 -7.56 11.82
CA VAL A 361 -34.41 -6.44 12.77
C VAL A 361 -35.67 -5.56 12.74
N VAL A 362 -35.86 -4.77 13.78
CA VAL A 362 -36.98 -3.82 13.89
C VAL A 362 -36.60 -2.46 13.32
N CYS A 363 -37.43 -1.95 12.40
CA CYS A 363 -37.32 -0.60 11.83
C CYS A 363 -38.60 0.21 12.11
N PRO A 364 -38.54 1.25 12.95
CA PRO A 364 -39.73 2.04 13.26
C PRO A 364 -40.29 2.75 12.02
N GLY A 365 -41.60 2.58 11.76
CA GLY A 365 -42.31 3.28 10.69
C GLY A 365 -42.44 2.54 9.36
N SER A 366 -41.99 1.28 9.27
CA SER A 366 -42.20 0.38 8.12
C SER A 366 -43.63 -0.19 8.05
N LYS A 367 -44.66 0.66 8.18
CA LYS A 367 -46.02 0.19 7.89
C LYS A 367 -46.14 -0.06 6.38
N PRO A 368 -46.62 -1.24 5.94
CA PRO A 368 -46.90 -1.48 4.53
C PRO A 368 -47.84 -0.40 4.02
N ARG A 369 -47.58 0.15 2.83
CA ARG A 369 -48.61 0.91 2.13
C ARG A 369 -49.68 -0.08 1.66
N SER A 370 -50.88 0.09 2.20
CA SER A 370 -52.11 -0.63 1.80
C SER A 370 -52.49 -0.37 0.35
#